data_AF-A0A836VYA3-F1
#
_entry.id   AF-A0A836VYA3-F1
#
_cell.length_a   1.000
_cell.length_b   1.000
_cell.length_c   1.000
_cell.angle_alpha   90.00
_cell.angle_beta   90.00
_cell.angle_gamma   90.00
#
_symmetry.space_group_name_H-M   'P 1'
#
loop_
_entity.id
_entity.type
_entity.pdbx_description
1 polymer ?
#
loop_
_entity_poly.entity_id
_entity_poly.type
_entity_poly.pdbx_seq_one_letter_code
_entity_poly.pdbx_strand_id
1 'polypeptide(L)'
;MIIFVEPRQNINHTLKTANGMAIERFEQLIRRDPARRGLIAREESLPPLCRGHLRQAAEHLAAHGRAVAIVTGFFVPSADVPAAETDGPLGALVLADVLQRLGIPAVLITDRPCAAAVQVLADAVGPTAPELHVCPLDAGEWVERFCQNDAATSWSHLIAVERVGPSHTETSILEQDQAGQSRAALLDRFRRLVPPESQDRCHNMRGQVIDDHTARLHRLFEQLPQRHPEVKTIGIGDGGN
;
A
#
# COMPACT_ATOMS: atom_id res chain seq x y z
N MET A 1 41.77 38.02 -3.77
CA MET A 1 40.91 37.24 -2.85
C MET A 1 40.34 36.09 -3.65
N ILE A 2 40.91 34.89 -3.52
CA ILE A 2 40.48 33.69 -4.25
C ILE A 2 39.42 33.03 -3.39
N ILE A 3 38.18 33.03 -3.86
CA ILE A 3 37.09 32.25 -3.26
C ILE A 3 37.26 30.82 -3.77
N PHE A 4 37.71 29.92 -2.90
CA PHE A 4 37.58 28.49 -3.14
C PHE A 4 36.11 28.12 -2.99
N VAL A 5 35.47 27.72 -4.08
CA VAL A 5 34.20 27.01 -4.05
C VAL A 5 34.54 25.54 -3.89
N GLU A 6 34.24 24.94 -2.75
CA GLU A 6 34.35 23.48 -2.60
C GLU A 6 33.50 22.78 -3.67
N PRO A 7 33.99 21.68 -4.26
CA PRO A 7 33.25 20.96 -5.29
C PRO A 7 31.97 20.37 -4.70
N ARG A 8 30.83 20.60 -5.37
CA ARG A 8 29.48 20.09 -5.06
C ARG A 8 29.35 18.56 -4.86
N GLN A 9 30.43 17.79 -5.00
CA GLN A 9 30.41 16.33 -4.87
C GLN A 9 30.35 15.86 -3.40
N ASN A 10 30.99 16.55 -2.45
CA ASN A 10 30.99 16.15 -1.04
C ASN A 10 29.65 16.40 -0.33
N ILE A 11 28.90 17.42 -0.75
CA ILE A 11 27.59 17.76 -0.18
C ILE A 11 26.55 16.72 -0.59
N ASN A 12 26.56 16.27 -1.85
CA ASN A 12 25.64 15.25 -2.35
C ASN A 12 25.88 13.87 -1.71
N HIS A 13 27.13 13.49 -1.46
CA HIS A 13 27.44 12.23 -0.77
C HIS A 13 27.00 12.30 0.70
N THR A 14 27.35 13.37 1.41
CA THR A 14 26.99 13.56 2.83
C THR A 14 25.47 13.61 3.02
N LEU A 15 24.74 14.30 2.13
CA LEU A 15 23.27 14.32 2.14
C LEU A 15 22.67 12.94 1.83
N LYS A 16 23.23 12.19 0.87
CA LYS A 16 22.79 10.80 0.61
C LYS A 16 23.02 9.89 1.81
N THR A 17 24.17 9.98 2.46
CA THR A 17 24.48 9.20 3.67
C THR A 17 23.59 9.60 4.85
N ALA A 18 23.36 10.91 5.07
CA ALA A 18 22.49 11.41 6.13
C ALA A 18 21.02 11.03 5.91
N ASN A 19 20.51 11.17 4.68
CA ASN A 19 19.17 10.70 4.31
C ASN A 19 19.05 9.18 4.49
N GLY A 20 20.12 8.45 4.18
CA GLY A 20 20.16 7.02 4.43
C GLY A 20 20.02 6.67 5.91
N MET A 21 20.80 7.29 6.79
CA MET A 21 20.68 7.06 8.23
C MET A 21 19.32 7.46 8.79
N ALA A 22 18.70 8.53 8.25
CA ALA A 22 17.37 8.96 8.65
C ALA A 22 16.29 7.93 8.28
N ILE A 23 16.31 7.42 7.04
CA ILE A 23 15.35 6.40 6.58
C ILE A 23 15.47 5.12 7.38
N GLU A 24 16.69 4.65 7.66
CA GLU A 24 16.91 3.47 8.51
C GLU A 24 16.36 3.66 9.93
N ARG A 25 16.52 4.86 10.48
CA ARG A 25 15.94 5.20 11.78
C ARG A 25 14.42 5.23 11.73
N PHE A 26 13.81 5.78 10.67
CA PHE A 26 12.36 5.69 10.49
C PHE A 26 11.89 4.25 10.39
N GLU A 27 12.58 3.41 9.62
CA GLU A 27 12.25 1.99 9.48
C GLU A 27 12.28 1.29 10.85
N GLN A 28 13.28 1.56 11.69
CA GLN A 28 13.33 1.02 13.05
C GLN A 28 12.20 1.54 13.96
N LEU A 29 11.76 2.79 13.77
CA LEU A 29 10.72 3.40 14.60
C LEU A 29 9.31 2.93 14.24
N ILE A 30 9.02 2.79 12.94
CA ILE A 30 7.71 2.32 12.47
C ILE A 30 7.55 0.81 12.65
N ARG A 31 8.67 0.07 12.73
CA ARG A 31 8.67 -1.37 13.00
C ARG A 31 8.57 -1.67 14.49
N ARG A 32 7.52 -1.15 15.12
CA ARG A 32 7.14 -1.46 16.49
C ARG A 32 5.77 -2.10 16.46
N ASP A 33 5.57 -3.11 17.28
CA ASP A 33 4.27 -3.77 17.44
C ASP A 33 3.82 -3.71 18.90
N PRO A 34 3.33 -2.52 19.33
CA PRO A 34 2.75 -2.37 20.65
C PRO A 34 1.58 -3.34 20.81
N ALA A 35 1.57 -4.05 21.93
CA ALA A 35 0.61 -5.12 22.23
C ALA A 35 0.72 -6.40 21.37
N ARG A 36 1.75 -6.55 20.52
CA ARG A 36 2.05 -7.79 19.77
C ARG A 36 0.88 -8.31 18.93
N ARG A 37 0.19 -7.40 18.24
CA ARG A 37 -1.01 -7.69 17.44
C ARG A 37 -0.73 -7.75 15.93
N GLY A 38 0.37 -7.15 15.47
CA GLY A 38 0.74 -7.08 14.06
C GLY A 38 1.66 -8.21 13.60
N LEU A 39 2.12 -8.09 12.36
CA LEU A 39 3.03 -9.07 11.75
C LEU A 39 4.45 -9.07 12.34
N ILE A 40 4.90 -7.96 12.94
CA ILE A 40 6.28 -7.82 13.43
C ILE A 40 6.56 -8.79 14.58
N ALA A 41 5.59 -9.10 15.44
CA ALA A 41 5.76 -10.13 16.46
C ALA A 41 6.12 -11.51 15.89
N ARG A 42 5.86 -11.78 14.61
CA ARG A 42 6.25 -13.03 13.93
C ARG A 42 7.74 -13.12 13.64
N GLU A 43 8.47 -11.99 13.64
CA GLU A 43 9.91 -11.91 13.37
C GLU A 43 10.77 -12.53 14.48
N GLU A 44 10.19 -12.85 15.63
CA GLU A 44 10.85 -13.69 16.65
C GLU A 44 11.11 -15.11 16.13
N SER A 45 10.33 -15.57 15.14
CA SER A 45 10.34 -16.93 14.61
C SER A 45 10.52 -17.04 13.10
N LEU A 46 10.45 -15.91 12.38
CA LEU A 46 10.58 -15.80 10.94
C LEU A 46 11.61 -14.70 10.58
N PRO A 47 12.23 -14.74 9.39
CA PRO A 47 13.08 -13.64 8.93
C PRO A 47 12.33 -12.30 8.95
N PRO A 48 13.04 -11.16 9.14
CA PRO A 48 12.42 -9.84 9.13
C PRO A 48 11.63 -9.60 7.84
N LEU A 49 10.34 -9.28 7.98
CA LEU A 49 9.45 -8.99 6.87
C LEU A 49 9.88 -7.66 6.25
N CYS A 50 10.10 -7.62 4.94
CA CYS A 50 10.29 -6.37 4.18
C CYS A 50 11.43 -5.44 4.66
N ARG A 51 12.52 -5.99 5.21
CA ARG A 51 13.68 -5.19 5.63
C ARG A 51 14.26 -4.40 4.45
N GLY A 52 14.44 -3.10 4.62
CA GLY A 52 14.94 -2.18 3.60
C GLY A 52 13.91 -1.73 2.57
N HIS A 53 12.68 -2.25 2.62
CA HIS A 53 11.64 -1.88 1.66
C HIS A 53 11.22 -0.42 1.81
N LEU A 54 11.28 0.16 3.01
CA LEU A 54 10.98 1.58 3.21
C LEU A 54 11.94 2.45 2.39
N ARG A 55 13.24 2.17 2.48
CA ARG A 55 14.26 2.84 1.67
C ARG A 55 13.99 2.67 0.19
N GLN A 56 13.80 1.43 -0.25
CA GLN A 56 13.58 1.11 -1.66
C GLN A 56 12.37 1.86 -2.22
N ALA A 57 11.25 1.86 -1.50
CA ALA A 57 10.03 2.57 -1.87
C ALA A 57 10.23 4.09 -1.92
N ALA A 58 10.84 4.67 -0.87
CA ALA A 58 11.05 6.11 -0.77
C ALA A 58 12.02 6.63 -1.85
N GLU A 59 13.13 5.92 -2.09
CA GLU A 59 14.11 6.30 -3.11
C GLU A 59 13.53 6.18 -4.53
N HIS A 60 12.77 5.11 -4.81
CA HIS A 60 12.11 4.94 -6.10
C HIS A 60 11.05 6.03 -6.34
N LEU A 61 10.22 6.31 -5.33
CA LEU A 61 9.19 7.35 -5.42
C LEU A 61 9.81 8.74 -5.59
N ALA A 62 10.90 9.05 -4.89
CA ALA A 62 11.61 10.32 -5.05
C ALA A 62 12.27 10.47 -6.43
N ALA A 63 12.75 9.38 -7.03
CA ALA A 63 13.42 9.40 -8.33
C ALA A 63 12.44 9.38 -9.52
N HIS A 64 11.27 8.75 -9.37
CA HIS A 64 10.36 8.44 -10.48
C HIS A 64 8.91 8.92 -10.26
N GLY A 65 8.63 9.60 -9.15
CA GLY A 65 7.31 10.15 -8.82
C GLY A 65 6.86 11.20 -9.84
N ARG A 66 5.72 10.95 -10.49
CA ARG A 66 5.19 11.78 -11.59
C ARG A 66 3.70 12.03 -11.44
N ALA A 67 2.95 11.00 -11.07
CA ALA A 67 1.62 11.09 -10.49
C ALA A 67 1.38 9.83 -9.65
N VAL A 68 0.65 9.94 -8.54
CA VAL A 68 0.46 8.85 -7.57
C VAL A 68 -1.01 8.63 -7.25
N ALA A 69 -1.48 7.39 -7.38
CA ALA A 69 -2.77 6.97 -6.88
C ALA A 69 -2.59 6.22 -5.55
N ILE A 70 -3.31 6.63 -4.50
CA ILE A 70 -3.22 6.03 -3.17
C ILE A 70 -4.55 5.41 -2.79
N VAL A 71 -4.58 4.10 -2.62
CA VAL A 71 -5.76 3.30 -2.26
C VAL A 71 -5.74 3.02 -0.76
N THR A 72 -6.83 3.32 -0.07
CA THR A 72 -6.93 3.12 1.39
C THR A 72 -8.35 2.77 1.84
N GLY A 73 -8.46 2.29 3.07
CA GLY A 73 -9.70 2.03 3.76
C GLY A 73 -9.90 0.54 3.99
N PHE A 74 -10.23 0.20 5.23
CA PHE A 74 -10.59 -1.14 5.67
C PHE A 74 -11.93 -1.06 6.39
N PHE A 75 -12.95 -1.78 5.92
CA PHE A 75 -14.25 -1.80 6.60
C PHE A 75 -14.32 -2.95 7.60
N VAL A 76 -14.88 -2.70 8.79
CA VAL A 76 -15.04 -3.67 9.87
C VAL A 76 -16.52 -3.95 10.11
N PRO A 77 -17.10 -4.95 9.41
CA PRO A 77 -18.53 -5.31 9.56
C PRO A 77 -18.89 -5.77 10.97
N SER A 78 -17.90 -6.25 11.71
CA SER A 78 -18.04 -6.90 13.02
C SER A 78 -17.88 -5.98 14.22
N ALA A 79 -17.58 -4.70 14.00
CA ALA A 79 -17.46 -3.74 15.08
C ALA A 79 -18.83 -3.55 15.76
N ASP A 80 -18.84 -3.10 17.02
CA ASP A 80 -20.09 -2.84 17.76
C ASP A 80 -21.07 -1.97 16.94
N VAL A 81 -20.51 -1.01 16.20
CA VAL A 81 -21.16 -0.36 15.07
C VAL A 81 -20.27 -0.61 13.85
N PRO A 82 -20.79 -1.25 12.77
CA PRO A 82 -20.04 -1.43 11.53
C PRO A 82 -19.48 -0.10 11.02
N ALA A 83 -18.17 -0.03 10.85
CA ALA A 83 -17.47 1.21 10.53
C ALA A 83 -16.18 0.93 9.77
N ALA A 84 -15.69 1.95 9.08
CA ALA A 84 -14.34 1.94 8.55
C ALA A 84 -13.32 2.04 9.70
N GLU A 85 -12.20 1.34 9.56
CA GLU A 85 -11.03 1.54 10.41
C GLU A 85 -10.48 2.94 10.21
N THR A 86 -9.88 3.45 11.28
CA THR A 86 -9.16 4.72 11.25
C THR A 86 -7.73 4.56 10.76
N ASP A 87 -7.18 3.34 10.80
CA ASP A 87 -5.86 3.03 10.27
C ASP A 87 -5.92 2.95 8.74
N GLY A 88 -4.91 3.53 8.07
CA GLY A 88 -4.91 3.77 6.63
C GLY A 88 -5.22 5.20 6.21
N PRO A 89 -6.49 5.67 6.33
CA PRO A 89 -6.93 6.95 5.75
C PRO A 89 -6.07 8.15 6.11
N LEU A 90 -5.65 8.27 7.38
CA LEU A 90 -4.81 9.38 7.82
C LEU A 90 -3.41 9.32 7.17
N GLY A 91 -2.79 8.14 7.15
CA GLY A 91 -1.48 7.94 6.52
C GLY A 91 -1.53 8.20 5.01
N ALA A 92 -2.59 7.74 4.35
CA ALA A 92 -2.83 7.99 2.93
C ALA A 92 -2.99 9.49 2.61
N LEU A 93 -3.79 10.21 3.41
CA LEU A 93 -3.97 11.66 3.25
C LEU A 93 -2.66 12.42 3.45
N VAL A 94 -1.92 12.11 4.52
CA VAL A 94 -0.62 12.77 4.81
C VAL A 94 0.36 12.52 3.66
N LEU A 95 0.44 11.28 3.15
CA LEU A 95 1.29 10.96 2.01
C LEU A 95 0.88 11.74 0.75
N ALA A 96 -0.41 11.82 0.44
CA ALA A 96 -0.91 12.59 -0.69
C ALA A 96 -0.62 14.10 -0.56
N ASP A 97 -0.87 14.70 0.61
CA ASP A 97 -0.58 16.13 0.87
C ASP A 97 0.92 16.43 0.72
N VAL A 98 1.79 15.58 1.26
CA VAL A 98 3.25 15.74 1.11
C VAL A 98 3.67 15.65 -0.36
N LEU A 99 3.16 14.67 -1.11
CA LEU A 99 3.46 14.52 -2.54
C LEU A 99 3.02 15.75 -3.34
N GLN A 100 1.81 16.25 -3.10
CA GLN A 100 1.31 17.46 -3.77
C GLN A 100 2.17 18.69 -3.47
N ARG A 101 2.62 18.86 -2.22
CA ARG A 101 3.55 19.95 -1.84
C ARG A 101 4.93 19.81 -2.49
N LEU A 102 5.34 18.59 -2.82
CA LEU A 102 6.55 18.31 -3.60
C LEU A 102 6.34 18.45 -5.12
N GLY A 103 5.14 18.87 -5.55
CA GLY A 103 4.80 19.04 -6.96
C GLY A 103 4.47 17.74 -7.69
N ILE A 104 4.20 16.66 -6.95
CA ILE A 104 3.77 15.36 -7.50
C ILE A 104 2.25 15.26 -7.31
N PRO A 105 1.45 15.30 -8.39
CA PRO A 105 0.01 15.08 -8.30
C PRO A 105 -0.31 13.76 -7.61
N ALA A 106 -1.18 13.81 -6.60
CA ALA A 106 -1.63 12.64 -5.87
C ALA A 106 -3.14 12.68 -5.68
N VAL A 107 -3.76 11.50 -5.80
CA VAL A 107 -5.20 11.29 -5.58
C VAL A 107 -5.42 10.18 -4.55
N LEU A 108 -6.53 10.27 -3.83
CA LEU A 108 -7.01 9.26 -2.90
C LEU A 108 -8.08 8.40 -3.56
N ILE A 109 -8.03 7.11 -3.30
CA ILE A 109 -8.99 6.12 -3.76
C ILE A 109 -9.46 5.34 -2.55
N THR A 110 -10.77 5.24 -2.40
CA THR A 110 -11.38 4.40 -1.37
C THR A 110 -12.66 3.76 -1.89
N ASP A 111 -13.30 2.90 -1.11
CA ASP A 111 -14.59 2.34 -1.45
C ASP A 111 -15.73 3.00 -0.66
N ARG A 112 -16.97 2.75 -1.12
CA ARG A 112 -18.17 3.35 -0.55
C ARG A 112 -18.32 3.14 0.96
N PRO A 113 -18.03 1.95 1.54
CA PRO A 113 -18.06 1.76 2.99
C PRO A 113 -17.07 2.63 3.76
N CYS A 114 -15.90 2.95 3.18
CA CYS A 114 -14.86 3.75 3.82
C CYS A 114 -14.91 5.24 3.47
N ALA A 115 -15.74 5.64 2.50
CA ALA A 115 -15.79 6.99 1.96
C ALA A 115 -15.98 8.08 3.03
N ALA A 116 -16.87 7.87 4.00
CA ALA A 116 -17.14 8.87 5.03
C ALA A 116 -15.90 9.14 5.91
N ALA A 117 -15.13 8.10 6.25
CA ALA A 117 -13.92 8.24 7.06
C ALA A 117 -12.84 9.04 6.31
N VAL A 118 -12.67 8.80 5.02
CA VAL A 118 -11.71 9.54 4.18
C VAL A 118 -12.19 10.98 3.92
N GLN A 119 -13.50 11.17 3.67
CA GLN A 119 -14.07 12.48 3.39
C GLN A 119 -13.90 13.45 4.57
N VAL A 120 -14.12 12.99 5.81
CA VAL A 120 -13.91 13.83 7.02
C VAL A 120 -12.47 14.35 7.09
N LEU A 121 -11.49 13.53 6.70
CA LEU A 121 -10.09 13.93 6.69
C LEU A 121 -9.82 14.94 5.54
N ALA A 122 -10.37 14.72 4.36
CA ALA A 122 -10.27 15.65 3.24
C ALA A 122 -10.91 17.01 3.58
N ASP A 123 -12.09 17.01 4.20
CA ASP A 123 -12.79 18.23 4.64
C ASP A 123 -11.97 19.02 5.67
N ALA A 124 -11.26 18.33 6.56
CA ALA A 124 -10.37 18.96 7.54
C ALA A 124 -9.15 19.65 6.90
N VAL A 125 -8.69 19.17 5.74
CA VAL A 125 -7.65 19.85 4.93
C VAL A 125 -8.24 21.01 4.13
N GLY A 126 -9.48 20.86 3.66
CA GLY A 126 -10.22 21.91 2.95
C GLY A 126 -9.90 21.95 1.45
N PRO A 127 -9.89 23.14 0.81
CA PRO A 127 -9.84 23.26 -0.66
C PRO A 127 -8.58 22.68 -1.32
N THR A 128 -7.51 22.47 -0.56
CA THR A 128 -6.25 21.88 -1.05
C THR A 128 -6.18 20.37 -0.82
N ALA A 129 -7.26 19.74 -0.37
CA ALA A 129 -7.29 18.30 -0.17
C ALA A 129 -7.04 17.56 -1.49
N PRO A 130 -6.36 16.40 -1.44
CA PRO A 130 -6.26 15.51 -2.59
C PRO A 130 -7.64 15.11 -3.12
N GLU A 131 -7.75 14.99 -4.45
CA GLU A 131 -8.97 14.50 -5.08
C GLU A 131 -9.30 13.10 -4.55
N LEU A 132 -10.56 12.89 -4.15
CA LEU A 132 -11.05 11.62 -3.61
C LEU A 132 -11.93 10.93 -4.65
N HIS A 133 -11.51 9.75 -5.10
CA HIS A 133 -12.32 8.86 -5.91
C HIS A 133 -12.95 7.76 -5.05
N VAL A 134 -14.28 7.64 -5.10
CA VAL A 134 -15.03 6.65 -4.34
C VAL A 134 -15.54 5.54 -5.25
N CYS A 135 -15.04 4.33 -5.05
CA CYS A 135 -15.44 3.14 -5.78
C CYS A 135 -16.72 2.52 -5.19
N PRO A 136 -17.75 2.20 -6.00
CA PRO A 136 -18.86 1.35 -5.56
C PRO A 136 -18.38 -0.03 -5.09
N LEU A 137 -19.20 -0.72 -4.29
CA LEU A 137 -18.92 -2.11 -3.89
C LEU A 137 -18.80 -3.02 -5.12
N ASP A 138 -19.69 -2.85 -6.10
CA ASP A 138 -19.54 -3.45 -7.43
C ASP A 138 -18.49 -2.67 -8.24
N ALA A 139 -17.23 -3.07 -8.03
CA ALA A 139 -16.07 -2.34 -8.52
C ALA A 139 -15.77 -2.55 -10.01
N GLY A 140 -16.41 -3.51 -10.70
CA GLY A 140 -15.97 -4.02 -12.00
C GLY A 140 -15.77 -2.92 -13.06
N GLU A 141 -16.85 -2.28 -13.48
CA GLU A 141 -16.80 -1.19 -14.48
C GLU A 141 -15.97 0.00 -13.97
N TRP A 142 -16.02 0.28 -12.66
CA TRP A 142 -15.30 1.40 -12.07
C TRP A 142 -13.78 1.22 -12.19
N VAL A 143 -13.27 0.02 -11.86
CA VAL A 143 -11.85 -0.33 -11.96
C VAL A 143 -11.39 -0.27 -13.42
N GLU A 144 -12.18 -0.83 -14.33
CA GLU A 144 -11.88 -0.78 -15.76
C GLU A 144 -11.77 0.66 -16.26
N ARG A 145 -12.73 1.51 -15.92
CA ARG A 145 -12.73 2.93 -16.29
C ARG A 145 -11.56 3.68 -15.67
N PHE A 146 -11.22 3.39 -14.42
CA PHE A 146 -10.06 4.00 -13.77
C PHE A 146 -8.75 3.62 -14.50
N CYS A 147 -8.59 2.35 -14.84
CA CYS A 147 -7.41 1.86 -15.56
C CYS A 147 -7.36 2.28 -17.04
N GLN A 148 -8.49 2.63 -17.66
CA GLN A 148 -8.58 3.09 -19.06
C GLN A 148 -8.46 4.60 -19.24
N ASN A 149 -8.68 5.38 -18.19
CA ASN A 149 -8.65 6.84 -18.27
C ASN A 149 -7.29 7.27 -18.85
N ASP A 150 -7.24 8.11 -19.89
CA ASP A 150 -5.98 8.55 -20.50
C ASP A 150 -5.09 9.34 -19.51
N ALA A 151 -5.67 9.90 -18.44
CA ALA A 151 -4.92 10.42 -17.29
C ALA A 151 -4.12 9.33 -16.56
N ALA A 152 -4.46 8.05 -16.73
CA ALA A 152 -3.77 6.90 -16.17
C ALA A 152 -2.41 6.62 -16.81
N THR A 153 -2.15 7.12 -18.03
CA THR A 153 -0.79 7.17 -18.61
C THR A 153 0.14 8.12 -17.84
N SER A 154 -0.40 8.91 -16.91
CA SER A 154 0.39 9.77 -16.04
C SER A 154 0.88 9.10 -14.76
N TRP A 155 0.19 8.05 -14.29
CA TRP A 155 0.53 7.38 -13.04
C TRP A 155 1.92 6.77 -13.13
N SER A 156 2.76 7.07 -12.15
CA SER A 156 4.01 6.33 -11.97
C SER A 156 3.97 5.39 -10.78
N HIS A 157 3.05 5.62 -9.83
CA HIS A 157 2.91 4.78 -8.65
C HIS A 157 1.43 4.54 -8.29
N LEU A 158 1.16 3.32 -7.82
CA LEU A 158 -0.08 2.92 -7.17
C LEU A 158 0.27 2.37 -5.77
N ILE A 159 -0.24 3.02 -4.72
CA ILE A 159 0.14 2.72 -3.34
C ILE A 159 -1.09 2.25 -2.57
N ALA A 160 -1.04 1.07 -1.96
CA ALA A 160 -2.01 0.63 -0.96
C ALA A 160 -1.56 1.08 0.43
N VAL A 161 -2.48 1.66 1.21
CA VAL A 161 -2.26 2.00 2.62
C VAL A 161 -3.43 1.45 3.42
N GLU A 162 -3.18 0.39 4.19
CA GLU A 162 -4.18 -0.35 4.95
C GLU A 162 -5.42 -0.67 4.09
N ARG A 163 -5.16 -1.45 3.03
CA ARG A 163 -6.19 -1.90 2.11
C ARG A 163 -6.13 -3.41 1.94
N VAL A 164 -7.26 -4.05 2.21
CA VAL A 164 -7.42 -5.50 2.09
C VAL A 164 -7.18 -6.02 0.67
N GLY A 165 -6.46 -7.13 0.58
CA GLY A 165 -6.30 -7.95 -0.61
C GLY A 165 -6.99 -9.31 -0.46
N PRO A 166 -7.19 -10.04 -1.57
CA PRO A 166 -7.62 -11.41 -1.48
C PRO A 166 -6.46 -12.28 -0.97
N SER A 167 -6.76 -13.29 -0.18
CA SER A 167 -5.79 -14.35 0.09
C SER A 167 -5.37 -15.03 -1.22
N HIS A 168 -4.19 -15.62 -1.24
CA HIS A 168 -3.69 -16.33 -2.41
C HIS A 168 -4.66 -17.40 -2.95
N THR A 169 -4.57 -17.62 -4.26
CA THR A 169 -4.95 -18.85 -4.95
C THR A 169 -3.75 -19.80 -5.06
N GLU A 170 -4.00 -21.07 -5.38
CA GLU A 170 -2.92 -22.02 -5.73
C GLU A 170 -1.99 -21.49 -6.84
N THR A 171 -2.52 -20.77 -7.83
CA THR A 171 -1.71 -20.16 -8.88
C THR A 171 -0.82 -19.05 -8.30
N SER A 172 -1.41 -18.10 -7.58
CA SER A 172 -0.67 -16.93 -7.08
C SER A 172 0.36 -17.27 -5.99
N ILE A 173 0.13 -18.32 -5.18
CA ILE A 173 1.12 -18.75 -4.17
C ILE A 173 2.33 -19.40 -4.83
N LEU A 174 2.13 -20.08 -5.97
CA LEU A 174 3.20 -20.70 -6.75
C LEU A 174 4.04 -19.70 -7.55
N GLU A 175 3.56 -18.48 -7.72
CA GLU A 175 4.27 -17.35 -8.32
C GLU A 175 5.14 -16.60 -7.30
N GLN A 176 4.95 -16.84 -6.00
CA GLN A 176 5.78 -16.23 -4.96
C GLN A 176 7.19 -16.85 -4.95
N ASP A 177 8.21 -16.00 -4.80
CA ASP A 177 9.59 -16.44 -4.61
C ASP A 177 9.75 -17.09 -3.23
N GLN A 178 9.81 -18.42 -3.20
CA GLN A 178 9.98 -19.23 -2.00
C GLN A 178 11.26 -20.06 -2.14
N ALA A 179 12.40 -19.37 -2.04
CA ALA A 179 13.73 -19.98 -2.12
C ALA A 179 13.82 -21.23 -1.23
N GLY A 180 14.07 -22.40 -1.85
CA GLY A 180 14.37 -23.65 -1.16
C GLY A 180 13.17 -24.55 -0.80
N GLN A 181 11.93 -24.19 -1.12
CA GLN A 181 10.78 -25.09 -0.94
C GLN A 181 10.37 -25.78 -2.25
N SER A 182 10.01 -27.07 -2.19
CA SER A 182 9.43 -27.76 -3.35
C SER A 182 8.00 -27.28 -3.60
N ARG A 183 7.62 -27.13 -4.88
CA ARG A 183 6.26 -26.70 -5.29
C ARG A 183 5.16 -27.56 -4.66
N ALA A 184 5.40 -28.87 -4.55
CA ALA A 184 4.46 -29.80 -3.94
C ALA A 184 4.28 -29.54 -2.45
N ALA A 185 5.37 -29.35 -1.69
CA ALA A 185 5.30 -29.06 -0.26
C ALA A 185 4.64 -27.71 0.03
N LEU A 186 4.89 -26.70 -0.81
CA LEU A 186 4.25 -25.38 -0.71
C LEU A 186 2.73 -25.48 -0.92
N LEU A 187 2.28 -26.15 -1.97
CA LEU A 187 0.84 -26.35 -2.23
C LEU A 187 0.16 -27.16 -1.14
N ASP A 188 0.80 -28.23 -0.67
CA ASP A 188 0.28 -29.08 0.40
C ASP A 188 0.12 -28.29 1.72
N ARG A 189 1.11 -27.47 2.07
CA ARG A 189 0.99 -26.54 3.22
C ARG A 189 -0.09 -25.50 2.99
N PHE A 190 -0.15 -24.89 1.80
CA PHE A 190 -1.11 -23.86 1.47
C PHE A 190 -2.55 -24.39 1.57
N ARG A 191 -2.86 -25.53 0.96
CA ARG A 191 -4.20 -26.17 1.02
C ARG A 191 -4.65 -26.51 2.44
N ARG A 192 -3.71 -26.85 3.33
CA ARG A 192 -4.02 -27.06 4.76
C ARG A 192 -4.37 -25.79 5.50
N LEU A 193 -3.73 -24.67 5.15
CA LEU A 193 -3.89 -23.39 5.86
C LEU A 193 -4.99 -22.51 5.25
N VAL A 194 -5.23 -22.64 3.95
CA VAL A 194 -6.18 -21.84 3.17
C VAL A 194 -7.06 -22.80 2.36
N PRO A 195 -8.22 -23.19 2.92
CA PRO A 195 -9.14 -24.10 2.24
C PRO A 195 -9.75 -23.43 1.00
N PRO A 196 -10.26 -24.19 0.01
CA PRO A 196 -10.75 -23.65 -1.26
C PRO A 196 -11.75 -22.49 -1.14
N GLU A 197 -12.67 -22.55 -0.18
CA GLU A 197 -13.68 -21.53 0.09
C GLU A 197 -13.11 -20.20 0.60
N SER A 198 -11.89 -20.23 1.15
CA SER A 198 -11.12 -19.08 1.59
C SER A 198 -10.17 -18.57 0.52
N GLN A 199 -9.91 -19.29 -0.58
CA GLN A 199 -9.01 -18.78 -1.62
C GLN A 199 -9.65 -17.65 -2.42
N ASP A 200 -8.85 -16.67 -2.85
CA ASP A 200 -9.31 -15.47 -3.58
C ASP A 200 -10.37 -14.64 -2.81
N ARG A 201 -10.35 -14.70 -1.46
CA ARG A 201 -11.30 -13.96 -0.61
C ARG A 201 -10.58 -12.91 0.23
N CYS A 202 -11.22 -11.76 0.42
CA CYS A 202 -10.77 -10.74 1.38
C CYS A 202 -11.19 -11.17 2.79
N HIS A 203 -10.26 -11.14 3.74
CA HIS A 203 -10.54 -11.51 5.14
C HIS A 203 -10.24 -10.36 6.08
N ASN A 204 -10.94 -10.32 7.22
CA ASN A 204 -10.48 -9.53 8.37
C ASN A 204 -9.43 -10.29 9.19
N MET A 205 -8.88 -9.61 10.20
CA MET A 205 -7.86 -10.18 11.10
C MET A 205 -8.31 -11.39 11.93
N ARG A 206 -9.62 -11.71 11.94
CA ARG A 206 -10.16 -12.94 12.56
C ARG A 206 -10.39 -14.07 11.55
N GLY A 207 -9.95 -13.90 10.30
CA GLY A 207 -10.12 -14.90 9.23
C GLY A 207 -11.56 -15.00 8.71
N GLN A 208 -12.40 -13.98 8.95
CA GLN A 208 -13.76 -13.97 8.41
C GLN A 208 -13.75 -13.29 7.04
N VAL A 209 -14.46 -13.88 6.07
CA VAL A 209 -14.60 -13.32 4.73
C VAL A 209 -15.43 -12.04 4.78
N ILE A 210 -14.96 -10.98 4.11
CA ILE A 210 -15.57 -9.65 4.08
C ILE A 210 -15.87 -9.13 2.66
N ASP A 211 -15.88 -10.00 1.65
CA ASP A 211 -16.10 -9.63 0.24
C ASP A 211 -17.34 -8.76 0.00
N ASP A 212 -18.44 -9.04 0.70
CA ASP A 212 -19.70 -8.30 0.54
C ASP A 212 -19.64 -6.87 1.11
N HIS A 213 -18.55 -6.56 1.81
CA HIS A 213 -18.34 -5.30 2.52
C HIS A 213 -17.14 -4.50 2.01
N THR A 214 -16.49 -4.96 0.94
CA THR A 214 -15.29 -4.32 0.42
C THR A 214 -15.30 -4.36 -1.11
N ALA A 215 -15.03 -3.22 -1.74
CA ALA A 215 -14.88 -3.20 -3.19
C ALA A 215 -13.61 -3.99 -3.59
N ARG A 216 -13.62 -4.65 -4.76
CA ARG A 216 -12.45 -5.40 -5.27
C ARG A 216 -11.34 -4.49 -5.82
N LEU A 217 -10.87 -3.54 -5.00
CA LEU A 217 -9.84 -2.56 -5.36
C LEU A 217 -8.44 -3.17 -5.56
N HIS A 218 -8.19 -4.40 -5.08
CA HIS A 218 -6.98 -5.17 -5.43
C HIS A 218 -6.83 -5.33 -6.95
N ARG A 219 -7.95 -5.33 -7.70
CA ARG A 219 -7.94 -5.40 -9.16
C ARG A 219 -7.23 -4.21 -9.80
N LEU A 220 -7.15 -3.04 -9.15
CA LEU A 220 -6.30 -1.94 -9.64
C LEU A 220 -4.82 -2.35 -9.71
N PHE A 221 -4.34 -3.11 -8.73
CA PHE A 221 -2.95 -3.56 -8.64
C PHE A 221 -2.62 -4.71 -9.59
N GLU A 222 -3.63 -5.43 -10.05
CA GLU A 222 -3.48 -6.44 -11.11
C GLU A 222 -3.57 -5.79 -12.50
N GLN A 223 -4.58 -4.96 -12.71
CA GLN A 223 -4.96 -4.46 -14.02
C GLN A 223 -4.13 -3.27 -14.49
N LEU A 224 -3.76 -2.36 -13.58
CA LEU A 224 -3.02 -1.16 -13.95
C LEU A 224 -1.59 -1.49 -14.40
N PRO A 225 -0.80 -2.31 -13.68
CA PRO A 225 0.55 -2.68 -14.14
C PRO A 225 0.56 -3.55 -15.40
N GLN A 226 -0.51 -4.32 -15.65
CA GLN A 226 -0.65 -5.07 -16.90
C GLN A 226 -0.83 -4.15 -18.12
N ARG A 227 -1.53 -3.02 -17.95
CA ARG A 227 -1.76 -2.03 -19.01
C ARG A 227 -0.63 -1.02 -19.13
N HIS A 228 -0.03 -0.66 -18.00
CA HIS A 228 1.03 0.34 -17.86
C HIS A 228 2.20 -0.27 -17.06
N PRO A 229 3.08 -1.06 -17.70
CA PRO A 229 4.17 -1.78 -17.02
C PRO A 229 5.18 -0.90 -16.27
N GLU A 230 5.20 0.40 -16.55
CA GLU A 230 6.00 1.41 -15.86
C GLU A 230 5.45 1.79 -14.48
N VAL A 231 4.18 1.49 -14.20
CA VAL A 231 3.56 1.81 -12.90
C VAL A 231 4.14 0.91 -11.82
N LYS A 232 4.76 1.53 -10.81
CA LYS A 232 5.27 0.82 -9.65
C LYS A 232 4.19 0.69 -8.58
N THR A 233 3.96 -0.52 -8.09
CA THR A 233 3.07 -0.75 -6.94
C THR A 233 3.85 -0.78 -5.62
N ILE A 234 3.23 -0.25 -4.56
CA ILE A 234 3.75 -0.26 -3.19
C ILE A 234 2.59 -0.64 -2.26
N GLY A 235 2.85 -1.51 -1.28
CA GLY A 235 1.88 -1.86 -0.24
C GLY A 235 2.40 -1.46 1.15
N ILE A 236 1.53 -0.86 1.96
CA ILE A 236 1.77 -0.48 3.34
C ILE A 236 0.62 -1.08 4.17
N GLY A 237 0.95 -1.91 5.15
CA GLY A 237 -0.02 -2.52 6.06
C GLY A 237 0.68 -3.24 7.21
N ASP A 238 -0.08 -3.64 8.22
CA ASP A 238 0.45 -4.23 9.45
C ASP A 238 -0.12 -5.63 9.80
N GLY A 239 -1.21 -6.04 9.13
CA GLY A 239 -1.98 -7.26 9.39
C GLY A 239 -1.76 -8.44 8.42
N GLY A 240 -1.38 -8.15 7.17
CA GLY A 240 -1.05 -9.18 6.16
C GLY A 240 -2.23 -9.74 5.37
N ASN A 241 -3.38 -9.08 5.42
CA ASN A 241 -4.62 -9.40 4.72
C ASN A 241 -4.97 -8.36 3.65
#